data_AF-A0A962UA62-F1
#
_entry.id   AF-A0A962UA62-F1
#
_cell.length_a   1.000
_cell.length_b   1.000
_cell.length_c   1.000
_cell.angle_alpha   90.00
_cell.angle_beta   90.00
_cell.angle_gamma   90.00
#
_symmetry.space_group_name_H-M   'P 1'
#
loop_
_entity.id
_entity.type
_entity.pdbx_description
1 polymer ?
#
loop_
_entity_poly.entity_id
_entity_poly.type
_entity_poly.pdbx_seq_one_letter_code
_entity_poly.pdbx_strand_id
1 'polypeptide(L)'
;MTLSAADATHAIRVHWGIENRLHDVRDMILAEDASHIRRNLDLFVMLRSFALNLPRFNDVSHISLGWYDNALNFDRLLAYQGL
;
A
#
# COMPACT_ATOMS: atom_id res chain seq x y z
N MET A 1 -28.52 -9.88 -15.73
CA MET A 1 -28.25 -10.50 -14.42
C MET A 1 -28.34 -9.40 -13.37
N THR A 2 -29.29 -9.48 -12.44
CA THR A 2 -29.48 -8.47 -11.39
C THR A 2 -28.98 -9.04 -10.06
N LEU A 3 -28.12 -8.31 -9.36
CA LEU A 3 -27.64 -8.68 -8.02
C LEU A 3 -28.72 -8.43 -6.98
N SER A 4 -28.80 -9.28 -5.95
CA SER A 4 -29.61 -8.97 -4.78
C SER A 4 -29.01 -7.79 -4.00
N ALA A 5 -29.82 -7.08 -3.21
CA ALA A 5 -29.33 -5.99 -2.36
C ALA A 5 -28.27 -6.47 -1.35
N ALA A 6 -28.38 -7.73 -0.88
CA ALA A 6 -27.42 -8.33 0.03
C ALA A 6 -26.06 -8.57 -0.68
N ASP A 7 -26.09 -9.15 -1.89
CA ASP A 7 -24.87 -9.41 -2.66
C ASP A 7 -24.16 -8.12 -3.06
N ALA A 8 -24.93 -7.10 -3.49
CA ALA A 8 -24.39 -5.78 -3.79
C ALA A 8 -23.73 -5.14 -2.56
N THR A 9 -24.38 -5.21 -1.39
CA THR A 9 -23.82 -4.66 -0.15
C THR A 9 -22.55 -5.39 0.27
N HIS A 10 -22.52 -6.72 0.15
CA HIS A 10 -21.33 -7.52 0.46
C HIS A 10 -20.16 -7.13 -0.45
N ALA A 11 -20.39 -7.05 -1.76
CA ALA A 11 -19.37 -6.66 -2.73
C ALA A 11 -18.80 -5.26 -2.44
N ILE A 12 -19.66 -4.29 -2.12
CA ILE A 12 -19.23 -2.93 -1.76
C ILE A 12 -18.34 -2.93 -0.52
N ARG A 13 -18.73 -3.65 0.55
CA ARG A 13 -17.91 -3.70 1.78
C ARG A 13 -16.55 -4.37 1.56
N VAL A 14 -16.52 -5.45 0.78
CA VAL A 14 -15.26 -6.14 0.44
C VAL A 14 -14.36 -5.21 -0.38
N HIS A 15 -14.93 -4.50 -1.35
CA HIS A 15 -14.18 -3.54 -2.17
C HIS A 15 -13.58 -2.42 -1.32
N TRP A 16 -14.38 -1.77 -0.45
CA TRP A 16 -13.87 -0.76 0.48
C TRP A 16 -12.83 -1.30 1.46
N GLY A 17 -12.94 -2.56 1.88
CA GLY A 17 -11.92 -3.20 2.72
C GLY A 17 -10.56 -3.34 2.03
N ILE A 18 -10.55 -3.53 0.70
CA ILE A 18 -9.33 -3.54 -0.11
C ILE A 18 -8.81 -2.11 -0.29
N GLU A 19 -9.70 -1.18 -0.66
CA GLU A 19 -9.36 0.23 -0.86
C GLU A 19 -8.69 0.82 0.38
N ASN A 20 -9.29 0.66 1.56
CA ASN A 20 -8.78 1.23 2.81
C ASN A 20 -7.44 0.62 3.26
N ARG A 21 -7.15 -0.63 2.88
CA ARG A 21 -5.88 -1.29 3.25
C ARG A 21 -4.77 -1.01 2.25
N LEU A 22 -5.10 -0.88 0.97
CA LEU A 22 -4.13 -0.75 -0.11
C LEU A 22 -4.00 0.71 -0.56
N HIS A 23 -5.11 1.30 -0.99
CA HIS A 23 -5.16 2.60 -1.65
C HIS A 23 -4.84 3.72 -0.68
N ASP A 24 -5.50 3.80 0.47
CA ASP A 24 -5.24 4.85 1.47
C ASP A 24 -3.75 4.96 1.85
N VAL A 25 -3.08 3.81 2.02
CA VAL A 25 -1.65 3.79 2.36
C VAL A 25 -0.79 4.21 1.17
N ARG A 26 -1.13 3.79 -0.05
CA ARG A 26 -0.38 4.16 -1.27
C ARG A 26 -0.53 5.64 -1.59
N ASP A 27 -1.73 6.17 -1.42
CA ASP A 27 -2.07 7.56 -1.72
C ASP A 27 -1.48 8.51 -0.68
N MET A 28 -1.62 8.19 0.61
CA MET A 28 -1.16 9.05 1.70
C MET A 28 0.31 8.86 2.08
N ILE A 29 0.78 7.61 2.24
CA ILE A 29 2.14 7.33 2.73
C ILE A 29 3.16 7.33 1.60
N LEU A 30 2.78 6.85 0.41
CA LEU A 30 3.67 6.82 -0.77
C LEU A 30 3.43 7.96 -1.75
N ALA A 31 2.61 8.93 -1.35
CA ALA A 31 2.30 10.15 -2.09
C ALA A 31 1.96 9.87 -3.57
N GLU A 32 1.17 8.83 -3.83
CA GLU A 32 0.82 8.45 -5.19
C GLU A 32 0.00 9.55 -5.88
N ASP A 33 -1.05 10.05 -5.23
CA ASP A 33 -1.90 11.13 -5.78
C ASP A 33 -1.12 12.43 -6.02
N ALA A 34 -0.19 12.75 -5.12
CA ALA A 34 0.64 13.95 -5.23
C ALA A 34 1.80 13.79 -6.24
N SER A 35 2.02 12.60 -6.78
CA SER A 35 3.13 12.31 -7.69
C SER A 35 2.94 13.00 -9.04
N HIS A 36 3.86 13.89 -9.40
CA HIS A 36 3.94 14.52 -10.72
C HIS A 36 4.78 13.73 -11.74
N ILE A 37 5.16 12.49 -11.43
CA ILE A 37 5.92 11.63 -12.33
C ILE A 37 5.02 11.24 -13.52
N ARG A 38 5.49 11.50 -14.75
CA ARG A 38 4.77 11.21 -16.00
C ARG A 38 5.57 10.34 -16.99
N ARG A 39 6.81 9.97 -16.64
CA ARG A 39 7.64 9.03 -17.41
C ARG A 39 7.80 7.74 -16.61
N ASN A 40 7.70 6.60 -17.29
CA ASN A 40 7.82 5.26 -16.69
C ASN A 40 6.90 5.07 -15.46
N LEU A 41 5.64 5.49 -15.61
CA LEU A 41 4.64 5.46 -14.52
C LEU A 41 4.46 4.03 -13.97
N ASP A 42 4.47 3.05 -14.86
CA ASP A 42 4.42 1.62 -14.57
C ASP A 42 5.54 1.17 -13.61
N LEU A 43 6.78 1.61 -13.82
CA LEU A 43 7.89 1.30 -12.92
C LEU A 43 7.64 1.86 -11.51
N PHE A 44 7.12 3.09 -11.42
CA PHE A 44 6.83 3.73 -10.13
C PHE A 44 5.64 3.09 -9.41
N VAL A 45 4.63 2.59 -10.14
CA VAL A 45 3.54 1.79 -9.57
C VAL A 45 4.09 0.49 -8.99
N MET A 46 4.99 -0.19 -9.73
CA MET A 46 5.64 -1.42 -9.23
C MET A 46 6.54 -1.15 -8.03
N LEU A 47 7.36 -0.08 -8.06
CA LEU A 47 8.22 0.31 -6.95
C LEU A 47 7.43 0.60 -5.67
N ARG A 48 6.31 1.33 -5.78
CA ARG A 48 5.43 1.59 -4.62
C ARG A 48 4.82 0.31 -4.08
N SER A 49 4.40 -0.59 -4.97
CA SER A 49 3.85 -1.89 -4.59
C SER A 49 4.90 -2.76 -3.88
N PHE A 50 6.13 -2.81 -4.39
CA PHE A 50 7.26 -3.48 -3.76
C PHE A 50 7.54 -2.89 -2.37
N ALA A 51 7.68 -1.57 -2.29
CA ALA A 51 8.01 -0.90 -1.04
C ALA A 51 6.90 -1.02 0.01
N LEU A 52 5.62 -1.08 -0.38
CA LEU A 52 4.49 -1.34 0.53
C LEU A 52 4.47 -2.80 1.03
N ASN A 53 4.81 -3.74 0.15
CA ASN A 53 4.77 -5.17 0.48
C ASN A 53 5.96 -5.61 1.34
N LEU A 54 7.11 -4.96 1.24
CA LEU A 54 8.30 -5.27 2.03
C LEU A 54 8.05 -5.24 3.57
N PRO A 55 7.53 -4.16 4.18
CA PRO A 55 7.20 -4.17 5.61
C PRO A 55 6.05 -5.13 5.94
N ARG A 56 5.09 -5.37 5.03
CA ARG A 56 4.03 -6.37 5.24
C ARG A 56 4.58 -7.79 5.30
N PHE A 57 5.55 -8.10 4.45
CA PHE A 57 6.24 -9.38 4.46
C PHE A 57 7.04 -9.62 5.74
N ASN A 58 7.45 -8.53 6.41
CA ASN A 58 8.14 -8.56 7.70
C ASN A 58 7.16 -8.34 8.89
N ASP A 59 5.86 -8.63 8.69
CA ASP A 59 4.81 -8.57 9.72
C ASP A 59 4.67 -7.23 10.47
N VAL A 60 4.99 -6.11 9.81
CA VAL A 60 4.84 -4.78 10.41
C VAL A 60 3.35 -4.43 10.54
N SER A 61 2.88 -4.30 11.78
CA SER A 61 1.48 -4.01 12.10
C SER A 61 1.05 -2.58 11.76
N HIS A 62 1.94 -1.59 11.92
CA HIS A 62 1.69 -0.18 11.64
C HIS A 62 2.60 0.32 10.54
N ILE A 63 2.16 0.18 9.29
CA ILE A 63 2.95 0.52 8.11
C ILE A 63 3.48 1.96 8.18
N SER A 64 2.63 2.96 8.48
CA SER A 64 3.08 4.37 8.56
C SER A 64 4.21 4.60 9.58
N LEU A 65 4.14 3.96 10.74
CA LEU A 65 5.19 4.05 11.76
C LEU A 65 6.46 3.30 11.30
N GLY A 66 6.32 2.11 10.72
CA GLY A 66 7.45 1.36 10.16
C GLY A 66 8.19 2.14 9.07
N TRP A 67 7.46 2.88 8.22
CA TRP A 67 8.04 3.78 7.23
C TRP A 67 8.82 4.94 7.85
N TYR A 68 8.24 5.60 8.84
CA TYR A 68 8.91 6.67 9.58
C TYR A 68 10.20 6.17 10.25
N ASP A 69 10.13 5.03 10.93
CA ASP A 69 11.25 4.39 11.62
C ASP A 69 12.40 4.02 10.66
N ASN A 70 12.07 3.45 9.49
CA ASN A 70 13.05 3.11 8.46
C ASN A 70 13.66 4.36 7.79
N ALA A 71 12.89 5.45 7.69
CA ALA A 71 13.40 6.72 7.18
C ALA A 71 14.40 7.37 8.16
N LEU A 72 14.22 7.16 9.47
CA LEU A 72 15.16 7.64 10.50
C LEU A 72 16.39 6.75 10.65
N ASN A 73 16.28 5.45 10.37
CA ASN A 73 17.38 4.51 10.47
C ASN A 73 17.35 3.50 9.31
N PHE A 74 18.23 3.72 8.35
CA PHE A 74 18.32 2.89 7.15
C PHE A 74 18.77 1.45 7.44
N ASP A 75 19.53 1.20 8.52
CA ASP A 75 19.93 -0.17 8.89
C ASP A 75 18.71 -1.04 9.25
N ARG A 76 17.63 -0.43 9.76
CA ARG A 76 16.37 -1.14 10.02
C ARG A 76 15.72 -1.61 8.73
N LEU A 77 15.79 -0.80 7.68
CA LEU A 77 15.31 -1.18 6.36
C LEU A 77 16.13 -2.35 5.81
N LEU A 78 17.47 -2.26 5.87
CA LEU A 78 18.37 -3.31 5.39
C LEU A 78 18.24 -4.64 6.15
N ALA A 79 17.72 -4.60 7.38
CA ALA A 79 17.46 -5.81 8.17
C ALA A 79 16.19 -6.56 7.74
N TYR A 80 15.32 -5.96 6.91
CA TYR A 80 14.14 -6.65 6.39
C TYR A 80 14.51 -7.81 5.47
N GLN A 81 13.78 -8.91 5.60
CA GLN A 81 13.84 -10.00 4.65
C GLN A 81 13.22 -9.57 3.31
N GLY A 82 13.80 -10.02 2.20
CA GLY A 82 13.28 -9.77 0.85
C GLY A 82 13.77 -8.48 0.17
N LEU A 83 14.81 -7.85 0.72
CA LEU A 83 15.54 -6.72 0.14
C LEU A 83 16.77 -7.16 -0.66
#